data_AF-A0A3A0E359-F1
#
_entry.id   AF-A0A3A0E359-F1
#
_cell.length_a   1.000
_cell.length_b   1.000
_cell.length_c   1.000
_cell.angle_alpha   90.00
_cell.angle_beta   90.00
_cell.angle_gamma   90.00
#
_symmetry.space_group_name_H-M   'P 1'
#
loop_
_entity.id
_entity.type
_entity.pdbx_description
1 polymer ?
#
loop_
_entity_poly.entity_id
_entity_poly.type
_entity_poly.pdbx_seq_one_letter_code
_entity_poly.pdbx_strand_id
1 'polypeptide(L)'
;MQTSGDYGPWPSSRTTSVPSPYAISSSTCSSAPNVGQSERLVSSVAGACLAAVGLSSRRKGSLILAGLGGMLLYRGMTGRCQLYGMLGVNTARRAPATAVPSQRGYKVEKSVTVNAPAAELYGFWREVENLPKVMSHVKRVDVLDRDRSHWVAEGALGKTVEWDAEIFNDAENEFIAWRSLPGGDVDTAGSVHFRPLGEDHGTVVTVTMKYDPPAGKVGAWLAALTGSGLERKLEEDLQRFKQAMEGGHASPSGHASGLEPAAGQS
;
A
#
# COMPACT_ATOMS: atom_id res chain seq x y z
N MET A 1 77.93 -44.03 9.42
CA MET A 1 78.12 -42.94 8.44
C MET A 1 77.04 -41.91 8.67
N GLN A 2 77.48 -40.67 8.82
CA GLN A 2 76.76 -39.51 9.30
C GLN A 2 76.46 -38.61 8.11
N THR A 3 75.23 -38.12 7.96
CA THR A 3 75.00 -36.81 7.31
C THR A 3 73.86 -36.10 8.02
N SER A 4 74.19 -34.88 8.42
CA SER A 4 73.41 -33.92 9.17
C SER A 4 72.46 -33.16 8.26
N GLY A 5 71.37 -32.66 8.83
CA GLY A 5 70.46 -31.70 8.19
C GLY A 5 69.75 -30.88 9.25
N ASP A 6 70.40 -29.82 9.70
CA ASP A 6 69.87 -28.78 10.59
C ASP A 6 68.59 -28.16 10.01
N TYR A 7 67.52 -28.14 10.82
CA TYR A 7 66.41 -27.20 10.66
C TYR A 7 66.17 -26.51 12.01
N GLY A 8 66.42 -25.19 12.03
CA GLY A 8 66.21 -24.32 13.17
C GLY A 8 64.73 -24.12 13.52
N PRO A 9 64.44 -23.45 14.66
CA PRO A 9 63.09 -23.36 15.21
C PRO A 9 62.18 -22.44 14.37
N TRP A 10 60.93 -22.89 14.21
CA TRP A 10 59.83 -22.16 13.56
C TRP A 10 59.56 -20.80 14.24
N PRO A 11 59.43 -19.69 13.49
CA PRO A 11 59.00 -18.42 14.05
C PRO A 11 57.49 -18.47 14.40
N SER A 12 57.17 -18.02 15.61
CA SER A 12 55.83 -17.89 16.15
C SER A 12 54.93 -17.04 15.24
N SER A 13 53.71 -17.54 15.05
CA SER A 13 52.64 -16.96 14.25
C SER A 13 52.34 -15.52 14.67
N ARG A 14 52.65 -14.58 13.78
CA ARG A 14 52.18 -13.20 13.86
C ARG A 14 50.73 -13.19 13.38
N THR A 15 49.79 -13.19 14.32
CA THR A 15 48.35 -13.05 14.04
C THR A 15 48.09 -11.68 13.39
N THR A 16 48.12 -11.61 12.06
CA THR A 16 47.54 -10.48 11.33
C THR A 16 46.03 -10.63 11.42
N SER A 17 45.40 -9.89 12.33
CA SER A 17 43.96 -9.76 12.42
C SER A 17 43.42 -9.21 11.10
N VAL A 18 42.69 -10.04 10.37
CA VAL A 18 41.89 -9.62 9.22
C VAL A 18 40.83 -8.64 9.75
N PRO A 19 40.77 -7.38 9.28
CA PRO A 19 39.74 -6.46 9.74
C PRO A 19 38.37 -6.99 9.32
N SER A 20 37.47 -7.11 10.30
CA SER A 20 36.09 -7.50 10.08
C SER A 20 35.40 -6.55 9.08
N PRO A 21 34.72 -7.05 8.03
CA PRO A 21 33.93 -6.20 7.13
C PRO A 21 32.71 -5.56 7.82
N TYR A 22 32.51 -5.81 9.11
CA TYR A 22 31.43 -5.25 9.94
C TYR A 22 31.94 -4.24 10.98
N ALA A 23 33.03 -3.52 10.70
CA ALA A 23 33.29 -2.27 11.40
C ALA A 23 32.24 -1.25 10.97
N ILE A 24 31.06 -1.30 11.60
CA ILE A 24 30.04 -0.24 11.48
C ILE A 24 30.68 1.00 12.09
N SER A 25 31.18 1.86 11.20
CA SER A 25 31.56 3.22 11.54
C SER A 25 30.34 3.89 12.17
N SER A 26 30.38 4.11 13.49
CA SER A 26 29.43 4.91 14.22
C SER A 26 29.62 6.38 13.84
N SER A 27 29.22 6.71 12.61
CA SER A 27 29.05 8.07 12.16
C SER A 27 27.77 8.63 12.77
N THR A 28 27.92 9.29 13.92
CA THR A 28 26.96 10.25 14.43
C THR A 28 26.71 11.31 13.35
N CYS A 29 25.57 11.21 12.68
CA CYS A 29 24.98 12.30 11.91
C CYS A 29 23.48 12.36 12.21
N SER A 30 23.14 12.69 13.46
CA SER A 30 21.82 13.24 13.81
C SER A 30 21.69 14.65 13.23
N SER A 31 21.56 14.74 11.90
CA SER A 31 21.38 16.01 11.20
C SER A 31 20.40 15.94 10.02
N ALA A 32 19.69 14.83 9.85
CA ALA A 32 18.64 14.74 8.85
C ALA A 32 17.39 15.55 9.30
N PRO A 33 16.75 16.33 8.41
CA PRO A 33 15.47 16.98 8.72
C PRO A 33 14.41 15.92 9.07
N ASN A 34 13.38 16.32 9.85
CA ASN A 34 12.24 15.47 10.21
C ASN A 34 10.88 16.02 9.72
N VAL A 35 10.89 17.12 8.95
CA VAL A 35 9.71 17.77 8.35
C VAL A 35 9.76 17.74 6.82
N GLY A 36 8.68 17.30 6.17
CA GLY A 36 8.54 17.21 4.70
C GLY A 36 8.47 18.57 3.98
N GLN A 37 8.71 18.61 2.66
CA GLN A 37 8.84 19.87 1.89
C GLN A 37 7.57 20.76 1.89
N SER A 38 6.39 20.18 1.75
CA SER A 38 5.11 20.91 1.80
C SER A 38 4.85 21.50 3.18
N GLU A 39 5.10 20.72 4.24
CA GLU A 39 5.03 21.19 5.62
C GLU A 39 6.04 22.30 5.92
N ARG A 40 7.23 22.25 5.30
CA ARG A 40 8.24 23.31 5.41
C ARG A 40 7.77 24.61 4.78
N LEU A 41 7.19 24.57 3.57
CA LEU A 41 6.64 25.74 2.91
C LEU A 41 5.50 26.37 3.73
N VAL A 42 4.53 25.55 4.17
CA VAL A 42 3.40 26.01 4.99
C VAL A 42 3.87 26.57 6.33
N SER A 43 4.79 25.90 7.03
CA SER A 43 5.34 26.39 8.31
C SER A 43 6.13 27.69 8.13
N SER A 44 6.84 27.84 7.00
CA SER A 44 7.62 29.04 6.70
C SER A 44 6.69 30.24 6.45
N VAL A 45 5.66 30.06 5.61
CA VAL A 45 4.71 31.13 5.28
C VAL A 45 3.86 31.51 6.50
N ALA A 46 3.27 30.52 7.17
CA ALA A 46 2.44 30.76 8.36
C ALA A 46 3.25 31.37 9.52
N GLY A 47 4.47 30.88 9.74
CA GLY A 47 5.37 31.43 10.74
C GLY A 47 5.77 32.88 10.44
N ALA A 48 6.06 33.20 9.18
CA ALA A 48 6.39 34.57 8.75
C ALA A 48 5.26 35.54 9.05
N CYS A 49 4.04 35.16 8.67
CA CYS A 49 2.84 35.97 8.92
C CYS A 49 2.60 36.18 10.41
N LEU A 50 2.68 35.13 11.23
CA LEU A 50 2.46 35.23 12.68
C LEU A 50 3.55 36.05 13.38
N ALA A 51 4.81 35.90 12.97
CA ALA A 51 5.92 36.70 13.48
C ALA A 51 5.74 38.19 13.14
N ALA A 52 5.36 38.50 11.90
CA ALA A 52 5.11 39.87 11.47
C ALA A 52 3.92 40.51 12.21
N VAL A 53 2.82 39.77 12.43
CA VAL A 53 1.65 40.25 13.19
C VAL A 53 1.99 40.44 14.68
N GLY A 54 2.76 39.52 15.26
CA GLY A 54 3.23 39.62 16.64
C GLY A 54 4.16 40.82 16.85
N LEU A 55 5.10 41.06 15.94
CA LEU A 55 6.07 42.16 16.04
C LEU A 55 5.47 43.54 15.70
N SER A 56 4.42 43.58 14.87
CA SER A 56 3.75 44.84 14.49
C SER A 56 2.74 45.36 15.52
N SER A 57 2.42 44.57 16.56
CA SER A 57 1.45 44.97 17.58
C SER A 57 2.13 45.34 18.91
N ARG A 58 1.76 46.51 19.49
CA ARG A 58 2.33 47.07 20.74
C ARG A 58 1.79 46.44 22.04
N ARG A 59 1.06 45.33 21.96
CA ARG A 59 0.37 44.71 23.11
C ARG A 59 1.24 43.61 23.71
N LYS A 60 1.36 43.51 25.05
CA LYS A 60 2.24 42.51 25.71
C LYS A 60 1.99 41.05 25.29
N GLY A 61 0.76 40.68 24.92
CA GLY A 61 0.42 39.34 24.41
C GLY A 61 0.91 39.03 22.99
N SER A 62 1.38 40.03 22.24
CA SER A 62 1.88 39.86 20.86
C SER A 62 3.25 39.19 20.79
N LEU A 63 4.01 39.23 21.89
CA LEU A 63 5.30 38.55 22.00
C LEU A 63 5.15 37.02 21.99
N ILE A 64 4.05 36.49 22.51
CA ILE A 64 3.73 35.06 22.44
C ILE A 64 3.47 34.66 20.98
N LEU A 65 2.70 35.47 20.26
CA LEU A 65 2.40 35.24 18.84
C LEU A 65 3.66 35.35 17.96
N ALA A 66 4.54 36.31 18.26
CA ALA A 66 5.83 36.45 17.62
C ALA A 66 6.74 35.23 17.89
N GLY A 67 6.76 34.72 19.12
CA GLY A 67 7.50 33.52 19.50
C GLY A 67 6.99 32.25 18.78
N LEU A 68 5.67 32.07 18.69
CA LEU A 68 5.06 30.98 17.94
C LEU A 68 5.35 31.08 16.43
N GLY A 69 5.28 32.29 15.87
CA GLY A 69 5.65 32.55 14.47
C GLY A 69 7.12 32.24 14.18
N GLY A 70 8.03 32.67 15.05
CA GLY A 70 9.45 32.37 14.97
C GLY A 70 9.76 30.87 15.07
N MET A 71 9.03 30.14 15.91
CA MET A 71 9.16 28.68 16.05
C MET A 71 8.72 27.93 14.77
N LEU A 72 7.61 28.35 14.16
CA LEU A 72 7.12 27.78 12.89
C LEU A 72 8.06 28.13 11.72
N LEU A 73 8.58 29.35 11.67
CA LEU A 73 9.62 29.76 10.72
C LEU A 73 10.87 28.90 10.84
N TYR A 74 11.39 28.73 12.07
CA TYR A 74 12.55 27.90 12.35
C TYR A 74 12.31 26.46 11.92
N ARG A 75 11.13 25.90 12.21
CA ARG A 75 10.70 24.57 11.74
C ARG A 75 10.69 24.49 10.21
N GLY A 76 10.15 25.49 9.53
CA GLY A 76 10.07 25.54 8.07
C GLY A 76 11.44 25.62 7.40
N MET A 77 12.29 26.53 7.88
CA MET A 77 13.63 26.77 7.35
C MET A 77 14.56 25.57 7.56
N THR A 78 14.64 25.05 8.79
CA THR A 78 15.58 23.97 9.15
C THR A 78 15.05 22.57 8.85
N GLY A 79 13.74 22.44 8.61
CA GLY A 79 13.08 21.14 8.48
C GLY A 79 13.12 20.31 9.77
N ARG A 80 13.33 20.96 10.93
CA ARG A 80 13.42 20.31 12.24
C ARG A 80 12.32 20.79 13.17
N CYS A 81 11.59 19.86 13.76
CA CYS A 81 10.66 20.14 14.83
C CYS A 81 10.99 19.29 16.06
N GLN A 82 11.31 19.97 17.17
CA GLN A 82 11.65 19.35 18.45
C GLN A 82 10.49 18.51 19.00
N LEU A 83 9.25 18.95 18.82
CA LEU A 83 8.06 18.21 19.23
C LEU A 83 7.92 16.88 18.47
N TYR A 84 8.19 16.89 17.16
CA TYR A 84 8.18 15.67 16.34
C TYR A 84 9.36 14.76 16.70
N GLY A 85 10.52 15.32 17.04
CA GLY A 85 11.67 14.57 17.55
C GLY A 85 11.36 13.85 18.86
N MET A 86 10.66 14.51 19.79
CA MET A 86 10.20 13.91 21.06
C MET A 86 9.13 12.84 20.86
N LEU A 87 8.26 12.99 19.85
CA LEU A 87 7.19 12.04 19.52
C LEU A 87 7.64 10.91 18.56
N GLY A 88 8.92 10.87 18.16
CA GLY A 88 9.42 9.88 17.20
C GLY A 88 8.82 10.01 15.79
N VAL A 89 8.23 11.16 15.45
CA VAL A 89 7.59 11.42 14.16
C VAL A 89 8.61 12.02 13.19
N ASN A 90 8.77 11.41 12.02
CA ASN A 90 9.59 11.93 10.93
C ASN A 90 8.77 11.95 9.63
N THR A 91 8.45 13.15 9.14
CA THR A 91 7.76 13.37 7.86
C THR A 91 8.72 13.76 6.73
N ALA A 92 10.02 13.91 7.01
CA ALA A 92 11.05 14.18 5.99
C ALA A 92 11.53 12.91 5.28
N ARG A 93 11.49 11.75 5.92
CA ARG A 93 11.70 10.46 5.25
C ARG A 93 10.46 10.08 4.44
N ARG A 94 10.35 10.64 3.25
CA ARG A 94 9.69 9.93 2.16
C ARG A 94 10.66 8.81 1.76
N ALA A 95 10.41 7.59 2.24
CA ALA A 95 11.11 6.44 1.67
C ALA A 95 10.87 6.46 0.14
N PRO A 96 11.84 6.04 -0.70
CA PRO A 96 11.56 5.82 -2.11
C PRO A 96 10.31 4.95 -2.21
N ALA A 97 9.44 5.28 -3.16
CA ALA A 97 8.07 4.80 -3.32
C ALA A 97 7.93 3.27 -3.43
N THR A 98 8.21 2.56 -2.34
CA THR A 98 7.78 1.19 -2.11
C THR A 98 6.50 1.30 -1.31
N ALA A 99 5.41 0.86 -1.92
CA ALA A 99 4.06 0.73 -1.40
C ALA A 99 3.96 0.80 0.14
N VAL A 100 3.19 1.78 0.62
CA VAL A 100 2.70 1.99 2.00
C VAL A 100 3.62 1.43 3.12
N PRO A 101 4.28 2.27 3.95
CA PRO A 101 5.19 1.83 5.01
C PRO A 101 4.62 0.68 5.86
N SER A 102 5.40 -0.37 6.15
CA SER A 102 4.96 -1.57 6.88
C SER A 102 4.37 -1.33 8.27
N GLN A 103 4.53 -0.13 8.83
CA GLN A 103 4.08 0.30 10.15
C GLN A 103 2.90 1.30 10.12
N ARG A 104 2.36 1.62 8.94
CA ARG A 104 1.19 2.50 8.77
C ARG A 104 0.24 1.96 7.69
N GLY A 105 -1.05 2.24 7.84
CA GLY A 105 -2.12 1.81 6.94
C GLY A 105 -2.84 0.53 7.38
N TYR A 106 -4.13 0.43 7.04
CA TYR A 106 -4.96 -0.75 7.33
C TYR A 106 -4.79 -1.78 6.22
N LYS A 107 -4.35 -2.99 6.58
CA LYS A 107 -4.29 -4.15 5.68
C LYS A 107 -5.56 -4.97 5.86
N VAL A 108 -6.22 -5.32 4.77
CA VAL A 108 -7.35 -6.24 4.72
C VAL A 108 -7.01 -7.37 3.74
N GLU A 109 -7.39 -8.58 4.07
CA GLU A 109 -7.21 -9.76 3.24
C GLU A 109 -8.46 -10.63 3.32
N LYS A 110 -9.01 -10.99 2.16
CA LYS A 110 -10.20 -11.85 2.06
C LYS A 110 -10.02 -12.81 0.89
N SER A 111 -10.66 -13.97 1.00
CA SER A 111 -10.61 -15.01 -0.03
C SER A 111 -12.00 -15.56 -0.32
N VAL A 112 -12.22 -15.99 -1.55
CA VAL A 112 -13.43 -16.68 -2.00
C VAL A 112 -13.06 -17.78 -2.99
N THR A 113 -13.76 -18.91 -2.93
CA THR A 113 -13.64 -19.96 -3.96
C THR A 113 -14.68 -19.70 -5.04
N VAL A 114 -14.25 -19.59 -6.29
CA VAL A 114 -15.11 -19.35 -7.45
C VAL A 114 -15.02 -20.55 -8.39
N ASN A 115 -16.18 -21.07 -8.80
CA ASN A 115 -16.30 -22.19 -9.72
C ASN A 115 -16.09 -21.74 -11.18
N ALA A 116 -14.90 -21.24 -11.46
CA ALA A 116 -14.46 -20.86 -12.80
C ALA A 116 -12.93 -21.03 -12.94
N PRO A 117 -12.41 -21.21 -14.16
CA PRO A 117 -10.98 -21.33 -14.40
C PRO A 117 -10.21 -20.05 -14.02
N ALA A 118 -8.99 -20.21 -13.50
CA ALA A 118 -8.15 -19.07 -13.10
C ALA A 118 -7.90 -18.08 -14.24
N ALA A 119 -7.84 -18.56 -15.49
CA ALA A 119 -7.63 -17.70 -16.65
C ALA A 119 -8.77 -16.73 -16.91
N GLU A 120 -10.01 -17.14 -16.69
CA GLU A 120 -11.16 -16.27 -16.86
C GLU A 120 -11.25 -15.23 -15.73
N LEU A 121 -11.00 -15.67 -14.50
CA LEU A 121 -10.96 -14.78 -13.34
C LEU A 121 -9.84 -13.74 -13.49
N TYR A 122 -8.66 -14.18 -13.92
CA TYR A 122 -7.54 -13.31 -14.24
C TYR A 122 -7.90 -12.29 -15.33
N GLY A 123 -8.48 -12.75 -16.44
CA GLY A 123 -8.91 -11.87 -17.53
C GLY A 123 -9.91 -10.81 -17.09
N PHE A 124 -10.91 -11.19 -16.27
CA PHE A 124 -11.87 -10.25 -15.70
C PHE A 124 -11.18 -9.17 -14.85
N TRP A 125 -10.23 -9.56 -13.97
CA TRP A 125 -9.51 -8.63 -13.10
C TRP A 125 -8.49 -7.77 -13.84
N ARG A 126 -7.85 -8.30 -14.89
CA ARG A 126 -6.85 -7.57 -15.69
C ARG A 126 -7.49 -6.45 -16.49
N GLU A 127 -8.75 -6.62 -16.89
CA GLU A 127 -9.60 -5.60 -17.50
C GLU A 127 -10.26 -4.77 -16.40
N VAL A 128 -9.52 -3.80 -15.85
CA VAL A 128 -9.88 -3.07 -14.63
C VAL A 128 -11.22 -2.32 -14.71
N GLU A 129 -11.72 -2.03 -15.93
CA GLU A 129 -13.05 -1.44 -16.16
C GLU A 129 -14.20 -2.37 -15.77
N ASN A 130 -13.93 -3.67 -15.57
CA ASN A 130 -14.90 -4.62 -15.06
C ASN A 130 -15.11 -4.49 -13.54
N LEU A 131 -14.14 -3.98 -12.80
CA LEU A 131 -14.15 -3.99 -11.34
C LEU A 131 -15.30 -3.18 -10.71
N PRO A 132 -15.74 -2.03 -11.26
CA PRO A 132 -16.97 -1.34 -10.80
C PRO A 132 -18.24 -2.22 -10.82
N LYS A 133 -18.30 -3.27 -11.65
CA LYS A 133 -19.47 -4.17 -11.73
C LYS A 133 -19.62 -5.04 -10.49
N VAL A 134 -18.52 -5.31 -9.79
CA VAL A 134 -18.46 -6.23 -8.64
C VAL A 134 -17.99 -5.55 -7.36
N MET A 135 -17.28 -4.42 -7.46
CA MET A 135 -16.79 -3.62 -6.33
C MET A 135 -17.70 -2.42 -6.11
N SER A 136 -18.65 -2.56 -5.20
CA SER A 136 -19.73 -1.60 -4.95
C SER A 136 -19.28 -0.18 -4.54
N HIS A 137 -18.09 -0.08 -3.96
CA HIS A 137 -17.51 1.18 -3.53
C HIS A 137 -16.79 1.93 -4.65
N VAL A 138 -16.50 1.27 -5.76
CA VAL A 138 -15.86 1.85 -6.94
C VAL A 138 -16.94 2.34 -7.89
N LYS A 139 -16.97 3.64 -8.18
CA LYS A 139 -17.98 4.23 -9.07
C LYS A 139 -17.58 4.09 -10.53
N ARG A 140 -16.29 4.27 -10.84
CA ARG A 140 -15.78 4.26 -12.21
C ARG A 140 -14.28 4.01 -12.20
N VAL A 141 -13.81 3.32 -13.24
CA VAL A 141 -12.40 3.17 -13.59
C VAL A 141 -12.27 3.52 -15.05
N ASP A 142 -11.32 4.40 -15.38
CA ASP A 142 -10.96 4.72 -16.77
C ASP A 142 -9.55 4.23 -17.04
N VAL A 143 -9.34 3.52 -18.15
CA VAL A 143 -8.00 3.12 -18.57
C VAL A 143 -7.27 4.32 -19.17
N LEU A 144 -6.09 4.61 -18.64
CA LEU A 144 -5.21 5.68 -19.15
C LEU A 144 -4.23 5.13 -20.19
N ASP A 145 -3.67 3.95 -19.93
CA ASP A 145 -2.83 3.18 -20.85
C ASP A 145 -2.77 1.70 -20.42
N ARG A 146 -1.80 0.94 -20.95
CA ARG A 146 -1.66 -0.52 -20.73
C ARG A 146 -1.72 -0.92 -19.25
N ASP A 147 -1.06 -0.15 -18.40
CA ASP A 147 -0.84 -0.52 -16.99
C ASP A 147 -1.37 0.53 -16.03
N ARG A 148 -1.77 1.72 -16.51
CA ARG A 148 -2.31 2.81 -15.68
C ARG A 148 -3.80 3.03 -15.89
N SER A 149 -4.46 3.37 -14.79
CA SER A 149 -5.91 3.65 -14.76
C SER A 149 -6.23 4.76 -13.75
N HIS A 150 -7.30 5.50 -14.02
CA HIS A 150 -7.87 6.51 -13.14
C HIS A 150 -9.10 5.94 -12.44
N TRP A 151 -9.16 6.11 -11.11
CA TRP A 151 -10.17 5.51 -10.26
C TRP A 151 -10.98 6.56 -9.54
N VAL A 152 -12.30 6.32 -9.47
CA VAL A 152 -13.25 7.14 -8.72
C VAL A 152 -14.05 6.24 -7.79
N ALA A 153 -13.97 6.49 -6.48
CA ALA A 153 -14.67 5.68 -5.47
C ALA A 153 -15.45 6.53 -4.46
N GLU A 154 -16.39 5.89 -3.77
CA GLU A 154 -17.09 6.49 -2.64
C GLU A 154 -16.21 6.42 -1.37
N GLY A 155 -15.79 7.59 -0.90
CA GLY A 155 -15.14 7.79 0.38
C GLY A 155 -16.11 8.03 1.54
N ALA A 156 -15.57 8.35 2.71
CA ALA A 156 -16.36 8.60 3.91
C ALA A 156 -17.34 9.77 3.74
N LEU A 157 -18.50 9.66 4.42
CA LEU A 157 -19.53 10.70 4.47
C LEU A 157 -20.06 11.11 3.07
N GLY A 158 -20.12 10.17 2.13
CA GLY A 158 -20.61 10.39 0.77
C GLY A 158 -19.70 11.24 -0.12
N LYS A 159 -18.48 11.54 0.33
CA LYS A 159 -17.48 12.24 -0.50
C LYS A 159 -16.91 11.29 -1.53
N THR A 160 -16.63 11.77 -2.74
CA THR A 160 -15.87 11.01 -3.73
C THR A 160 -14.37 11.17 -3.45
N VAL A 161 -13.59 10.13 -3.74
CA VAL A 161 -12.13 10.15 -3.75
C VAL A 161 -11.62 9.65 -5.09
N GLU A 162 -10.52 10.24 -5.57
CA GLU A 162 -9.96 9.96 -6.89
C GLU A 162 -8.45 9.71 -6.80
N TRP A 163 -7.96 8.75 -7.58
CA TRP A 163 -6.53 8.47 -7.68
C TRP A 163 -6.19 7.79 -9.00
N ASP A 164 -4.95 7.94 -9.43
CA ASP A 164 -4.39 7.12 -10.51
C ASP A 164 -3.69 5.90 -9.91
N ALA A 165 -3.78 4.75 -10.55
CA ALA A 165 -3.12 3.52 -10.15
C ALA A 165 -2.33 2.91 -11.31
N GLU A 166 -1.28 2.17 -10.97
CA GLU A 166 -0.52 1.35 -11.91
C GLU A 166 -0.49 -0.11 -11.47
N ILE A 167 -0.64 -1.03 -12.43
CA ILE A 167 -0.29 -2.44 -12.29
C ILE A 167 1.23 -2.52 -12.47
N PHE A 168 1.96 -2.87 -11.40
CA PHE A 168 3.42 -2.89 -11.43
C PHE A 168 4.00 -4.31 -11.44
N ASN A 169 3.17 -5.32 -11.24
CA ASN A 169 3.54 -6.72 -11.35
C ASN A 169 2.31 -7.54 -11.73
N ASP A 170 2.41 -8.31 -12.80
CA ASP A 170 1.39 -9.26 -13.24
C ASP A 170 2.03 -10.59 -13.66
N ALA A 171 1.43 -11.68 -13.22
CA ALA A 171 1.73 -13.02 -13.68
C ALA A 171 0.43 -13.65 -14.17
N GLU A 172 0.42 -14.00 -15.45
CA GLU A 172 -0.77 -14.50 -16.14
C GLU A 172 -1.39 -15.67 -15.37
N ASN A 173 -2.70 -15.59 -15.10
CA ASN A 173 -3.48 -16.61 -14.40
C ASN A 173 -3.04 -16.89 -12.94
N GLU A 174 -2.06 -16.15 -12.40
CA GLU A 174 -1.50 -16.38 -11.07
C GLU A 174 -1.78 -15.20 -10.13
N PHE A 175 -1.41 -13.97 -10.51
CA PHE A 175 -1.69 -12.79 -9.70
C PHE A 175 -1.58 -11.46 -10.47
N ILE A 176 -2.18 -10.41 -9.91
CA ILE A 176 -2.03 -9.02 -10.34
C ILE A 176 -1.77 -8.18 -9.09
N ALA A 177 -0.76 -7.30 -9.14
CA ALA A 177 -0.45 -6.36 -8.07
C ALA A 177 -0.44 -4.91 -8.59
N TRP A 178 -1.06 -4.03 -7.82
CA TRP A 178 -1.24 -2.62 -8.18
C TRP A 178 -0.86 -1.70 -7.02
N ARG A 179 -0.60 -0.43 -7.37
CA ARG A 179 -0.40 0.65 -6.41
C ARG A 179 -0.90 1.98 -6.96
N SER A 180 -1.30 2.89 -6.08
CA SER A 180 -1.62 4.27 -6.44
C SER A 180 -0.34 5.03 -6.83
N LEU A 181 -0.51 5.97 -7.75
CA LEU A 181 0.50 6.95 -8.15
C LEU A 181 0.41 8.21 -7.26
N PRO A 182 1.50 8.98 -7.13
CA PRO A 182 1.49 10.22 -6.36
C PRO A 182 0.50 11.25 -6.95
N GLY A 183 -0.22 11.95 -6.07
CA GLY A 183 -1.09 13.07 -6.45
C GLY A 183 -2.60 12.81 -6.30
N GLY A 184 -3.00 11.57 -6.02
CA GLY A 184 -4.39 11.22 -5.69
C GLY A 184 -4.80 11.53 -4.25
N ASP A 185 -6.09 11.37 -3.97
CA ASP A 185 -6.70 11.58 -2.64
C ASP A 185 -6.35 10.47 -1.62
N VAL A 186 -5.98 9.29 -2.12
CA VAL A 186 -5.77 8.07 -1.33
C VAL A 186 -4.51 7.34 -1.79
N ASP A 187 -3.69 6.94 -0.83
CA ASP A 187 -2.59 6.00 -1.06
C ASP A 187 -3.10 4.56 -0.84
N THR A 188 -3.07 3.74 -1.89
CA THR A 188 -3.52 2.35 -1.85
C THR A 188 -2.56 1.43 -2.60
N ALA A 189 -2.46 0.18 -2.15
CA ALA A 189 -1.79 -0.89 -2.86
C ALA A 189 -2.51 -2.19 -2.59
N GLY A 190 -2.44 -3.13 -3.51
CA GLY A 190 -3.06 -4.42 -3.33
C GLY A 190 -2.55 -5.47 -4.30
N SER A 191 -3.05 -6.68 -4.08
CA SER A 191 -2.86 -7.80 -4.97
C SER A 191 -4.09 -8.69 -5.00
N VAL A 192 -4.29 -9.35 -6.13
CA VAL A 192 -5.23 -10.46 -6.28
C VAL A 192 -4.44 -11.67 -6.73
N HIS A 193 -4.63 -12.80 -6.05
CA HIS A 193 -4.02 -14.09 -6.38
C HIS A 193 -5.10 -15.08 -6.79
N PHE A 194 -4.77 -15.90 -7.78
CA PHE A 194 -5.60 -16.95 -8.34
C PHE A 194 -4.90 -18.28 -8.11
N ARG A 195 -5.48 -19.14 -7.26
CA ARG A 195 -4.94 -20.46 -6.96
C ARG A 195 -5.92 -21.54 -7.39
N PRO A 196 -5.66 -22.25 -8.50
CA PRO A 196 -6.48 -23.39 -8.92
C PRO A 196 -6.54 -24.46 -7.83
N LEU A 197 -7.69 -25.11 -7.66
CA LEU A 197 -7.87 -26.22 -6.71
C LEU A 197 -7.78 -27.61 -7.37
N GLY A 198 -7.54 -27.67 -8.68
CA GLY A 198 -7.59 -28.88 -9.49
C GLY A 198 -8.75 -28.83 -10.49
N GLU A 199 -8.84 -29.85 -11.35
CA GLU A 199 -9.94 -29.98 -12.31
C GLU A 199 -11.29 -30.02 -11.58
N ASP A 200 -12.26 -29.25 -12.07
CA ASP A 200 -13.64 -29.14 -11.53
C ASP A 200 -13.82 -28.60 -10.09
N HIS A 201 -12.74 -28.15 -9.43
CA HIS A 201 -12.81 -27.59 -8.07
C HIS A 201 -12.76 -26.05 -8.04
N GLY A 202 -12.63 -25.42 -9.20
CA GLY A 202 -12.56 -23.97 -9.34
C GLY A 202 -11.24 -23.36 -8.85
N THR A 203 -11.30 -22.08 -8.51
CA THR A 203 -10.13 -21.26 -8.18
C THR A 203 -10.38 -20.51 -6.87
N VAL A 204 -9.41 -20.56 -5.96
CA VAL A 204 -9.38 -19.66 -4.79
C VAL A 204 -8.84 -18.32 -5.24
N VAL A 205 -9.64 -17.28 -5.06
CA VAL A 205 -9.27 -15.89 -5.30
C VAL A 205 -9.01 -15.22 -3.96
N THR A 206 -7.78 -14.74 -3.77
CA THR A 206 -7.37 -14.03 -2.55
C THR A 206 -7.04 -12.58 -2.91
N VAL A 207 -7.77 -11.64 -2.32
CA VAL A 207 -7.51 -10.20 -2.48
C VAL A 207 -6.92 -9.65 -1.20
N THR A 208 -5.78 -8.97 -1.34
CA THR A 208 -5.12 -8.22 -0.29
C THR A 208 -5.14 -6.74 -0.66
N MET A 209 -5.57 -5.89 0.25
CA MET A 209 -5.55 -4.43 0.06
C MET A 209 -4.93 -3.75 1.27
N LYS A 210 -4.20 -2.68 1.00
CA LYS A 210 -3.62 -1.81 2.01
C LYS A 210 -3.95 -0.37 1.67
N TYR A 211 -4.41 0.37 2.67
CA TYR A 211 -4.76 1.79 2.53
C TYR A 211 -4.05 2.61 3.58
N ASP A 212 -3.42 3.72 3.16
CA ASP A 212 -2.90 4.73 4.08
C ASP A 212 -3.85 5.94 4.05
N PRO A 213 -4.54 6.24 5.17
CA PRO A 213 -5.37 7.44 5.23
C PRO A 213 -4.47 8.69 5.12
N PRO A 214 -4.91 9.74 4.42
CA PRO A 214 -4.09 10.92 4.19
C PRO A 214 -3.65 11.57 5.50
N ALA A 215 -2.34 11.76 5.66
CA ALA A 215 -1.75 12.41 6.84
C ALA A 215 -2.28 13.85 7.00
N GLY A 216 -2.68 14.22 8.22
CA GLY A 216 -3.10 15.59 8.56
C GLY A 216 -4.61 15.87 8.58
N LYS A 217 -5.46 14.90 8.22
CA LYS A 217 -6.92 14.94 8.43
C LYS A 217 -7.32 13.99 9.56
N VAL A 218 -6.76 14.22 10.74
CA VAL A 218 -7.01 13.41 11.94
C VAL A 218 -8.45 13.65 12.39
N GLY A 219 -9.32 12.64 12.24
CA GLY A 219 -10.61 12.60 12.93
C GLY A 219 -11.76 11.97 12.14
N ALA A 220 -12.11 12.51 10.97
CA ALA A 220 -13.39 12.19 10.34
C ALA A 220 -13.34 11.01 9.32
N TRP A 221 -12.23 10.83 8.61
CA TRP A 221 -12.13 9.78 7.58
C TRP A 221 -11.85 8.39 8.17
N LEU A 222 -11.13 8.34 9.29
CA LEU A 222 -10.79 7.12 10.04
C LEU A 222 -12.00 6.50 10.78
N ALA A 223 -12.93 7.33 11.28
CA ALA A 223 -14.09 6.84 12.03
C ALA A 223 -15.13 6.13 11.15
N ALA A 224 -15.20 6.47 9.86
CA ALA A 224 -16.10 5.85 8.89
C ALA A 224 -15.53 4.56 8.26
N LEU A 225 -14.21 4.33 8.42
CA LEU A 225 -13.48 3.15 7.94
C LEU A 225 -12.86 2.42 9.13
N THR A 226 -13.67 2.08 10.14
CA THR A 226 -13.23 1.06 11.09
C THR A 226 -12.89 -0.21 10.31
N GLY A 227 -11.79 -0.89 10.66
CA GLY A 227 -11.30 -2.05 9.89
C GLY A 227 -12.38 -3.10 9.58
N SER A 228 -13.34 -3.28 10.50
CA SER A 228 -14.48 -4.18 10.35
C SER A 228 -15.45 -3.78 9.21
N GLY A 229 -15.62 -2.48 8.92
CA GLY A 229 -16.46 -2.02 7.82
C GLY A 229 -15.83 -2.28 6.44
N LEU A 230 -14.51 -2.11 6.34
CA LEU A 230 -13.76 -2.34 5.10
C LEU A 230 -13.61 -3.83 4.81
N GLU A 231 -13.32 -4.65 5.84
CA GLU A 231 -13.31 -6.11 5.74
C GLU A 231 -14.63 -6.65 5.23
N ARG A 232 -15.76 -6.17 5.79
CA ARG A 232 -17.10 -6.59 5.37
C ARG A 232 -17.41 -6.16 3.94
N LYS A 233 -17.06 -4.93 3.55
CA LYS A 233 -17.24 -4.46 2.16
C LYS A 233 -16.45 -5.31 1.17
N LEU A 234 -15.18 -5.60 1.46
CA LEU A 234 -14.37 -6.45 0.57
C LEU A 234 -14.95 -7.86 0.47
N GLU A 235 -15.44 -8.42 1.57
CA GLU A 235 -16.12 -9.70 1.57
C GLU A 235 -17.40 -9.69 0.73
N GLU A 236 -18.24 -8.66 0.86
CA GLU A 236 -19.45 -8.47 0.04
C GLU A 236 -19.11 -8.33 -1.46
N ASP A 237 -18.07 -7.57 -1.80
CA ASP A 237 -17.63 -7.37 -3.19
C ASP A 237 -17.06 -8.67 -3.79
N LEU A 238 -16.32 -9.47 -3.01
CA LEU A 238 -15.87 -10.79 -3.45
C LEU A 238 -17.02 -11.79 -3.68
N GLN A 239 -18.09 -11.70 -2.88
CA GLN A 239 -19.29 -12.51 -3.11
C GLN A 239 -20.02 -12.10 -4.39
N ARG A 240 -20.12 -10.79 -4.68
CA ARG A 240 -20.67 -10.29 -5.95
C ARG A 240 -19.84 -10.75 -7.14
N PHE A 241 -18.51 -10.71 -7.00
CA PHE A 241 -17.59 -11.22 -8.01
C PHE A 241 -17.82 -12.72 -8.27
N LYS A 242 -17.89 -13.54 -7.22
CA LYS A 242 -18.21 -14.97 -7.34
C LYS A 242 -19.52 -15.18 -8.12
N GLN A 243 -20.59 -14.47 -7.74
CA GLN A 243 -21.88 -14.59 -8.39
C GLN A 243 -21.85 -14.16 -9.87
N ALA A 244 -21.14 -13.09 -10.20
CA ALA A 244 -21.01 -12.61 -11.56
C ALA A 244 -20.28 -13.62 -12.47
N MET A 245 -19.20 -14.21 -11.96
CA MET A 245 -18.42 -15.19 -12.72
C MET A 245 -19.12 -16.55 -12.82
N GLU A 246 -19.82 -17.00 -11.78
CA GLU A 246 -20.56 -18.27 -11.79
C GLU A 246 -21.88 -18.17 -12.55
N GLY A 247 -22.52 -16.99 -12.57
CA GLY A 247 -23.77 -16.75 -13.30
C GLY A 247 -23.60 -16.81 -14.82
N GLY A 248 -22.40 -16.56 -15.35
CA GLY A 248 -22.06 -16.79 -16.75
C GLY A 248 -21.88 -18.27 -17.12
N HIS A 249 -21.72 -19.15 -16.12
CA HIS A 249 -21.44 -20.58 -16.26
C HIS A 249 -22.65 -21.47 -15.95
N ALA A 250 -23.89 -20.96 -16.03
CA ALA A 250 -25.07 -21.81 -16.00
C ALA A 250 -24.97 -22.84 -17.13
N SER A 251 -24.39 -24.01 -16.82
CA SER A 251 -24.07 -25.05 -17.78
C SER A 251 -25.35 -25.61 -18.40
N PRO A 252 -25.31 -26.05 -19.67
CA PRO A 252 -26.44 -26.67 -20.32
C PRO A 252 -26.79 -27.94 -19.54
N SER A 253 -28.00 -27.96 -18.99
CA SER A 253 -28.59 -29.17 -18.43
C SER A 253 -28.56 -30.26 -19.50
N GLY A 254 -27.70 -31.27 -19.27
CA GLY A 254 -27.74 -32.54 -19.98
C GLY A 254 -29.13 -33.13 -19.80
N HIS A 255 -30.00 -32.89 -20.78
CA HIS A 255 -31.33 -33.45 -20.83
C HIS A 255 -31.20 -34.96 -21.10
N ALA A 256 -31.56 -35.71 -20.06
CA ALA A 256 -32.20 -37.01 -20.09
C ALA A 256 -31.76 -37.98 -21.19
N SER A 257 -30.91 -38.95 -20.82
CA SER A 257 -31.03 -40.29 -21.37
C SER A 257 -32.47 -40.76 -21.19
N GLY A 258 -33.21 -40.80 -22.29
CA GLY A 258 -34.51 -41.44 -22.34
C GLY A 258 -34.38 -42.90 -21.93
N LEU A 259 -35.02 -43.26 -20.83
CA LEU A 259 -35.52 -44.61 -20.65
C LEU A 259 -36.53 -44.86 -21.77
N GLU A 260 -36.21 -45.75 -22.70
CA GLU A 260 -37.22 -46.41 -23.53
C GLU A 260 -37.57 -47.74 -22.86
N PRO A 261 -38.78 -47.89 -22.26
CA PRO A 261 -39.27 -49.19 -21.86
C PRO A 261 -39.81 -49.92 -23.09
N ALA A 262 -39.33 -51.15 -23.27
CA ALA A 262 -39.90 -52.10 -24.21
C ALA A 262 -41.40 -52.29 -23.94
N ALA A 263 -42.22 -52.08 -24.97
CA ALA A 263 -43.58 -52.57 -25.03
C ALA A 263 -43.77 -53.31 -26.36
N GLY A 264 -43.99 -54.62 -26.27
CA GLY A 264 -44.40 -55.45 -27.39
C GLY A 264 -45.89 -55.33 -27.71
N GLN A 265 -46.30 -56.15 -28.68
CA GLN A 265 -47.60 -56.29 -29.37
C GLN A 265 -47.59 -55.50 -30.70
N SER A 266 -47.82 -56.09 -31.87
CA SER A 266 -48.52 -57.34 -32.27
C SER A 266 -47.95 -57.88 -33.58
#